data_AF-A0A2M7SRH7-F1
#
_entry.id   AF-A0A2M7SRH7-F1
#
_cell.length_a   1.000
_cell.length_b   1.000
_cell.length_c   1.000
_cell.angle_alpha   90.00
_cell.angle_beta   90.00
_cell.angle_gamma   90.00
#
_symmetry.space_group_name_H-M   'P 1'
#
loop_
_entity.id
_entity.type
_entity.pdbx_description
1 polymer ?
#
loop_
_entity_poly.entity_id
_entity_poly.type
_entity_poly.pdbx_seq_one_letter_code
_entity_poly.pdbx_strand_id
1 'polypeptide(L)'
;MTFSPEQAWQSALGQLQMEMPKASFDTWVRDTRLVSFDAGIVTVGVRNAYARDWLESRLSSTLTRLLMGIMNRDVAVRFVVCDEAAEEVEYKSELEDKEAGIPVEVVDATRYQHEVQPDRVVVIPGYSLRLLEQGDLTPKQMSLWIGFRQAVYHQWRKGGGVVRNIPNWVAIRFAMMSRASFFREVGRQDDIAAGMIERISEPDRQFKNGRWYQNANRY
;
A
#
# COMPACT_ATOMS: atom_id res chain seq x y z
N MET A 1 10.93 31.68 30.97
CA MET A 1 11.60 31.69 29.66
C MET A 1 10.52 31.61 28.60
N THR A 2 10.44 32.56 27.67
CA THR A 2 9.49 32.50 26.55
C THR A 2 10.11 31.66 25.44
N PHE A 3 9.65 30.42 25.25
CA PHE A 3 10.10 29.58 24.13
C PHE A 3 9.61 30.20 22.82
N SER A 4 10.51 30.32 21.83
CA SER A 4 10.07 30.58 20.46
C SER A 4 9.27 29.37 19.95
N PRO A 5 8.27 29.57 19.07
CA PRO A 5 7.48 28.46 18.51
C PRO A 5 8.35 27.37 17.89
N GLU A 6 9.45 27.75 17.25
CA GLU A 6 10.42 26.85 16.63
C GLU A 6 11.18 26.04 17.68
N GLN A 7 11.61 26.68 18.77
CA GLN A 7 12.27 25.99 19.89
C GLN A 7 11.30 25.02 20.58
N ALA A 8 10.05 25.42 20.79
CA ALA A 8 9.03 24.55 21.36
C ALA A 8 8.76 23.33 20.46
N TRP A 9 8.73 23.52 19.14
CA TRP A 9 8.59 22.45 18.17
C TRP A 9 9.78 21.48 18.20
N GLN A 10 11.02 22.00 18.21
CA GLN A 10 12.22 21.17 18.30
C GLN A 10 12.29 20.37 19.61
N SER A 11 11.89 20.97 20.74
CA SER A 11 11.78 20.26 22.01
C SER A 11 10.71 19.16 21.97
N ALA A 12 9.54 19.42 21.36
CA ALA A 12 8.50 18.42 21.19
C ALA A 12 8.97 17.26 20.29
N LEU A 13 9.70 17.55 19.20
CA LEU A 13 10.29 16.52 18.33
C LEU A 13 11.31 15.65 19.08
N GLY A 14 12.21 16.27 19.85
CA GLY A 14 13.20 15.53 20.65
C GLY A 14 12.53 14.62 21.69
N GLN A 15 11.48 15.09 22.34
CA GLN A 15 10.72 14.27 23.28
C GLN A 15 10.01 13.11 22.59
N LEU A 16 9.35 13.35 21.45
CA LEU A 16 8.74 12.28 20.65
C LEU A 16 9.76 11.23 20.21
N GLN A 17 10.97 11.66 19.81
CA GLN A 17 12.04 10.75 19.41
C GLN A 17 12.45 9.78 20.54
N MET A 18 12.33 10.20 21.80
CA MET A 18 12.60 9.35 22.97
C MET A 18 11.40 8.48 23.36
N GLU A 19 10.17 8.99 23.19
CA GLU A 19 8.94 8.32 23.65
C GLU A 19 8.37 7.31 22.64
N MET A 20 8.84 7.31 21.39
CA MET A 20 8.31 6.45 20.34
C MET A 20 9.38 5.58 19.67
N PRO A 21 9.01 4.41 19.12
CA PRO A 21 9.94 3.59 18.35
C PRO A 21 10.56 4.38 17.19
N LYS A 22 11.86 4.25 17.00
CA LYS A 22 12.64 4.97 15.97
C LYS A 22 12.00 4.87 14.57
N ALA A 23 11.56 3.68 14.17
CA ALA A 23 10.89 3.45 12.89
C ALA A 23 9.60 4.28 12.74
N SER A 24 8.81 4.41 13.81
CA SER A 24 7.58 5.22 13.80
C SER A 24 7.91 6.71 13.75
N PHE A 25 8.95 7.17 14.46
CA PHE A 25 9.40 8.56 14.39
C PHE A 25 9.87 8.92 12.97
N ASP A 26 10.71 8.06 12.37
CA ASP A 26 11.26 8.26 11.03
C ASP A 26 10.17 8.28 9.95
N THR A 27 9.15 7.42 10.09
CA THR A 27 8.07 7.31 9.12
C THR A 27 7.05 8.45 9.21
N TRP A 28 6.77 8.98 10.40
CA TRP A 28 5.63 9.89 10.58
C TRP A 28 5.99 11.29 11.03
N VAL A 29 7.11 11.47 11.75
CA VAL A 29 7.39 12.70 12.51
C VAL A 29 8.65 13.42 12.03
N ARG A 30 9.70 12.69 11.63
CA ARG A 30 11.01 13.26 11.25
C ARG A 30 10.92 14.41 10.25
N ASP A 31 10.15 14.22 9.18
CA ASP A 31 10.07 15.18 8.06
C ASP A 31 8.95 16.22 8.25
N THR A 32 8.43 16.35 9.48
CA THR A 32 7.38 17.32 9.78
C THR A 32 7.97 18.66 10.21
N ARG A 33 7.36 19.75 9.71
CA ARG A 33 7.87 21.10 9.94
C ARG A 33 6.81 22.01 10.55
N LEU A 34 7.24 22.95 11.39
CA LEU A 34 6.38 24.03 11.83
C LEU A 34 6.14 24.98 10.65
N VAL A 35 4.88 25.13 10.24
CA VAL A 35 4.48 26.04 9.14
C VAL A 35 4.13 27.41 9.69
N SER A 36 3.33 27.45 10.76
CA SER A 36 2.94 28.70 11.41
C SER A 36 2.48 28.47 12.84
N PHE A 37 2.56 29.53 13.64
CA PHE A 37 1.96 29.59 14.96
C PHE A 37 1.18 30.90 15.07
N ASP A 38 -0.16 30.81 15.03
CA ASP A 38 -1.04 31.97 15.14
C ASP A 38 -2.28 31.63 15.99
N ALA A 39 -2.76 32.60 16.76
CA ALA A 39 -3.95 32.48 17.62
C ALA A 39 -4.01 31.22 18.51
N GLY A 40 -2.85 30.70 18.96
CA GLY A 40 -2.78 29.47 19.77
C GLY A 40 -2.89 28.18 18.95
N ILE A 41 -2.80 28.25 17.63
CA ILE A 41 -2.83 27.09 16.74
C ILE A 41 -1.46 26.88 16.11
N VAL A 42 -0.84 25.73 16.41
CA VAL A 42 0.38 25.24 15.77
C VAL A 42 0.00 24.50 14.49
N THR A 43 0.41 25.04 13.34
CA THR A 43 0.19 24.40 12.05
C THR A 43 1.44 23.63 11.63
N VAL A 44 1.32 22.32 11.45
CA VAL A 44 2.42 21.40 11.12
C VAL A 44 2.28 20.92 9.68
N GLY A 45 3.33 21.11 8.90
CA GLY A 45 3.45 20.67 7.52
C GLY A 45 3.89 19.21 7.44
N VAL A 46 3.20 18.43 6.61
CA VAL A 46 3.46 16.99 6.41
C VAL A 46 3.59 16.65 4.93
N ARG A 47 4.30 15.57 4.62
CA ARG A 47 4.65 15.16 3.24
C ARG A 47 3.48 14.73 2.35
N ASN A 48 2.41 14.16 2.91
CA ASN A 48 1.26 13.68 2.14
C ASN A 48 0.01 13.52 3.03
N ALA A 49 -1.13 13.27 2.40
CA ALA A 49 -2.42 13.11 3.09
C ALA A 49 -2.44 11.90 4.05
N TYR A 50 -1.72 10.81 3.75
CA TYR A 50 -1.64 9.65 4.64
C TYR A 50 -0.92 9.99 5.95
N ALA A 51 0.19 10.74 5.87
CA ALA A 51 0.91 11.23 7.04
C ALA A 51 0.05 12.17 7.88
N ARG A 52 -0.72 13.05 7.23
CA ARG A 52 -1.70 13.93 7.90
C ARG A 52 -2.68 13.11 8.72
N ASP A 53 -3.39 12.16 8.10
CA ASP A 53 -4.46 11.40 8.74
C ASP A 53 -3.92 10.51 9.89
N TRP A 54 -2.72 9.97 9.73
CA TRP A 54 -2.07 9.18 10.77
C TRP A 54 -1.70 10.05 11.99
N LEU A 55 -1.08 11.20 11.74
CA LEU A 55 -0.69 12.13 12.80
C LEU A 55 -1.92 12.70 13.52
N GLU A 56 -2.96 13.03 12.75
CA GLU A 56 -4.20 13.56 13.29
C GLU A 56 -4.91 12.55 14.20
N SER A 57 -4.96 11.29 13.79
CA SER A 57 -5.63 10.22 14.56
C SER A 57 -4.84 9.74 15.79
N ARG A 58 -3.50 9.84 15.78
CA ARG A 58 -2.66 9.21 16.82
C ARG A 58 -1.80 10.17 17.64
N LEU A 59 -1.32 11.25 17.05
CA LEU A 59 -0.37 12.16 17.72
C LEU A 59 -0.95 13.52 18.08
N SER A 60 -2.14 13.90 17.59
CA SER A 60 -2.78 15.19 17.93
C SER A 60 -2.84 15.46 19.44
N SER A 61 -3.30 14.49 20.24
CA SER A 61 -3.49 14.65 21.69
C SER A 61 -2.14 14.68 22.43
N THR A 62 -1.18 13.88 21.99
CA THR A 62 0.18 13.85 22.53
C THR A 62 0.90 15.16 22.23
N LEU A 63 0.94 15.58 20.97
CA LEU A 63 1.60 16.82 20.55
C LEU A 63 0.98 18.05 21.21
N THR A 64 -0.35 18.14 21.26
CA THR A 64 -1.04 19.22 21.98
C THR A 64 -0.58 19.29 23.43
N ARG A 65 -0.55 18.15 24.16
CA ARG A 65 -0.10 18.11 25.55
C ARG A 65 1.38 18.46 25.75
N LEU A 66 2.25 17.99 24.86
CA LEU A 66 3.68 18.32 24.88
C LEU A 66 3.89 19.83 24.69
N LEU A 67 3.25 20.40 23.67
CA LEU A 67 3.38 21.82 23.34
C LEU A 67 2.76 22.71 24.41
N MET A 68 1.63 22.33 25.01
CA MET A 68 1.06 23.04 26.16
C MET A 68 2.03 23.04 27.35
N GLY A 69 2.69 21.91 27.64
CA GLY A 69 3.68 21.81 28.71
C GLY A 69 4.92 22.67 28.46
N ILE A 70 5.42 22.71 27.22
CA ILE A 70 6.62 23.48 26.84
C ILE A 70 6.32 24.98 26.76
N MET A 71 5.19 25.36 26.17
CA MET A 71 4.83 26.75 25.90
C MET A 71 4.05 27.41 27.06
N ASN A 72 3.62 26.62 28.06
CA ASN A 72 2.83 27.01 29.22
C ASN A 72 1.59 27.86 28.85
N ARG A 73 0.91 27.49 27.77
CA ARG A 73 -0.32 28.12 27.25
C ARG A 73 -1.17 27.09 26.54
N ASP A 74 -2.46 27.38 26.37
CA ASP A 74 -3.35 26.53 25.57
C ASP A 74 -2.95 26.59 24.10
N VAL A 75 -2.75 25.42 23.50
CA VAL A 75 -2.28 25.26 22.12
C VAL A 75 -3.03 24.13 21.46
N ALA A 76 -3.57 24.36 20.27
CA ALA A 76 -4.12 23.33 19.41
C ALA A 76 -3.16 23.01 18.26
N VAL A 77 -3.11 21.74 17.82
CA VAL A 77 -2.27 21.30 16.70
C VAL A 77 -3.14 20.98 15.50
N ARG A 78 -2.72 21.45 14.31
CA ARG A 78 -3.37 21.17 13.03
C ARG A 78 -2.34 20.74 12.00
N PHE A 79 -2.65 19.70 11.23
CA PHE A 79 -1.76 19.18 10.19
C PHE A 79 -2.21 19.62 8.81
N VAL A 80 -1.26 20.07 7.97
CA VAL A 80 -1.49 20.49 6.59
C VAL A 80 -0.49 19.80 5.66
N VAL A 81 -0.93 19.43 4.46
CA VAL A 81 -0.04 18.85 3.46
C VAL A 81 0.74 19.98 2.79
N CYS A 82 2.07 19.92 2.83
CA CYS A 82 2.93 20.85 2.10
C CYS A 82 3.35 20.21 0.78
N ASP A 83 2.98 20.82 -0.33
CA ASP A 83 3.21 20.34 -1.70
C ASP A 83 4.63 20.68 -2.23
N GLU A 84 5.61 20.84 -1.33
CA GLU A 84 6.99 21.04 -1.75
C GLU A 84 7.55 19.70 -2.22
N ALA A 85 7.62 19.60 -3.56
CA ALA A 85 8.33 18.64 -4.38
C ALA A 85 9.00 17.49 -3.62
N ALA A 86 8.43 16.30 -3.79
CA ALA A 86 9.02 15.03 -3.41
C ALA A 86 10.44 14.88 -3.98
N GLU A 87 11.44 15.18 -3.17
CA GLU A 87 12.75 14.55 -3.29
C GLU A 87 12.71 13.29 -2.43
N GLU A 88 12.70 12.15 -3.12
CA GLU A 88 12.96 10.84 -2.53
C GLU A 88 14.33 10.86 -1.88
N VAL A 89 14.37 10.86 -0.55
CA VAL A 89 15.62 10.76 0.19
C VAL A 89 15.77 9.33 0.70
N GLU A 90 16.41 8.51 -0.12
CA GLU A 90 16.98 7.22 0.26
C GLU A 90 18.20 7.46 1.17
N TYR A 91 18.14 7.04 2.43
CA TYR A 91 19.33 6.98 3.29
C TYR A 91 19.43 5.65 4.03
N LYS A 92 20.44 4.87 3.62
CA LYS A 92 21.01 3.70 4.29
C LYS A 92 21.44 4.03 5.72
N SER A 93 21.10 3.16 6.67
CA SER A 93 21.54 3.28 8.07
C SER A 93 22.89 2.55 8.28
N GLU A 94 23.95 3.31 8.54
CA GLU A 94 25.32 2.85 8.82
C GLU A 94 25.57 2.42 10.29
N LEU A 95 24.64 1.71 10.94
CA LEU A 95 24.79 1.42 12.38
C LEU A 95 24.48 -0.03 12.76
N GLU A 96 25.13 -1.01 12.14
CA GLU A 96 25.23 -2.38 12.70
C GLU A 96 26.58 -3.00 12.36
N ASP A 97 27.62 -2.71 13.14
CA ASP A 97 28.91 -3.42 13.02
C ASP A 97 29.62 -3.61 14.37
N LYS A 98 28.83 -3.84 15.43
CA LYS A 98 29.34 -4.36 16.71
C LYS A 98 28.36 -5.33 17.35
N GLU A 99 28.31 -6.54 16.82
CA GLU A 99 28.36 -7.81 17.55
C GLU A 99 27.97 -8.99 16.64
N ALA A 100 28.88 -9.95 16.55
CA ALA A 100 28.76 -11.33 16.04
C ALA A 100 27.44 -11.78 15.38
N GLY A 101 27.49 -11.89 14.05
CA GLY A 101 26.61 -12.75 13.26
C GLY A 101 27.35 -13.19 12.00
N ILE A 102 27.16 -14.44 11.56
CA ILE A 102 27.51 -14.82 10.19
C ILE A 102 26.72 -13.86 9.28
N PRO A 103 27.35 -13.13 8.35
CA PRO A 103 26.64 -12.23 7.45
C PRO A 103 25.82 -13.08 6.49
N VAL A 104 24.60 -13.42 6.91
CA VAL A 104 23.57 -13.95 6.03
C VAL A 104 22.85 -12.74 5.47
N GLU A 105 23.30 -12.28 4.31
CA GLU A 105 22.50 -11.39 3.49
C GLU A 105 21.26 -12.18 3.06
N VAL A 106 20.09 -11.79 3.55
CA VAL A 106 18.83 -12.26 2.95
C VAL A 106 18.77 -11.60 1.58
N VAL A 107 19.34 -12.27 0.60
CA VAL A 107 19.24 -11.87 -0.81
C VAL A 107 17.76 -12.00 -1.16
N ASP A 108 17.03 -10.89 -1.10
CA ASP A 108 15.61 -10.78 -1.48
C ASP A 108 15.38 -11.03 -2.99
N ALA A 109 16.42 -11.50 -3.68
CA ALA A 109 16.31 -12.21 -4.94
C ALA A 109 17.30 -13.36 -4.95
N THR A 110 16.83 -14.59 -4.75
CA THR A 110 17.63 -15.76 -5.15
C THR A 110 18.10 -15.56 -6.59
N ARG A 111 19.24 -16.15 -6.99
CA ARG A 111 19.64 -16.17 -8.41
C ARG A 111 18.46 -16.54 -9.34
N TYR A 112 17.61 -17.45 -8.85
CA TYR A 112 16.32 -17.78 -9.45
C TYR A 112 15.42 -16.56 -9.64
N GLN A 113 15.19 -15.69 -8.64
CA GLN A 113 14.39 -14.48 -8.83
C GLN A 113 14.99 -13.48 -9.83
N HIS A 114 16.32 -13.37 -9.92
CA HIS A 114 16.99 -12.53 -10.92
C HIS A 114 16.85 -13.08 -12.36
N GLU A 115 16.89 -14.41 -12.50
CA GLU A 115 16.73 -15.11 -13.77
C GLU A 115 15.26 -15.21 -14.21
N VAL A 116 14.37 -15.52 -13.26
CA VAL A 116 12.94 -15.78 -13.48
C VAL A 116 12.12 -14.50 -13.47
N GLN A 117 12.54 -13.48 -12.72
CA GLN A 117 11.86 -12.19 -12.58
C GLN A 117 10.38 -12.40 -12.25
N PRO A 118 10.04 -12.91 -11.05
CA PRO A 118 8.68 -13.33 -10.70
C PRO A 118 7.64 -12.21 -10.89
N ASP A 119 8.01 -10.94 -10.79
CA ASP A 119 7.16 -9.77 -11.13
C ASP A 119 6.79 -9.66 -12.62
N ARG A 120 7.47 -10.43 -13.47
CA ARG A 120 7.21 -10.59 -14.90
C ARG A 120 6.64 -11.97 -15.24
N VAL A 121 6.44 -12.84 -14.25
CA VAL A 121 5.92 -14.20 -14.46
C VAL A 121 4.43 -14.25 -14.20
N VAL A 122 3.68 -14.71 -15.20
CA VAL A 122 2.30 -15.15 -15.00
C VAL A 122 2.36 -16.52 -14.33
N VAL A 123 2.12 -16.59 -13.02
CA VAL A 123 2.07 -17.87 -12.29
C VAL A 123 0.87 -18.67 -12.80
N ILE A 124 1.10 -19.85 -13.36
CA ILE A 124 0.04 -20.77 -13.77
C ILE A 124 0.00 -21.93 -12.77
N PRO A 125 -0.96 -21.99 -11.84
CA PRO A 125 -1.19 -23.15 -10.99
C PRO A 125 -1.20 -24.46 -11.79
N GLY A 126 -0.46 -25.47 -11.34
CA GLY A 126 -0.37 -26.74 -12.07
C GLY A 126 -1.73 -27.40 -12.33
N TYR A 127 -2.71 -27.20 -11.45
CA TYR A 127 -4.06 -27.73 -11.64
C TYR A 127 -4.77 -27.16 -12.86
N SER A 128 -4.48 -25.93 -13.30
CA SER A 128 -5.13 -25.37 -14.50
C SER A 128 -4.67 -26.07 -15.77
N LEU A 129 -3.44 -26.58 -15.79
CA LEU A 129 -2.94 -27.42 -16.90
C LEU A 129 -3.62 -28.80 -16.90
N ARG A 130 -3.88 -29.36 -15.72
CA ARG A 130 -4.64 -30.61 -15.59
C ARG A 130 -6.09 -30.44 -16.06
N LEU A 131 -6.75 -29.34 -15.71
CA LEU A 131 -8.11 -29.04 -16.20
C LEU A 131 -8.15 -28.88 -17.73
N LEU A 132 -7.11 -28.27 -18.32
CA LEU A 132 -6.95 -28.20 -19.79
C LEU A 132 -6.82 -29.58 -20.43
N GLU A 133 -5.99 -30.45 -19.85
CA GLU A 133 -5.77 -31.81 -20.34
C GLU A 133 -7.03 -32.67 -20.23
N GLN A 134 -7.76 -32.54 -19.12
CA GLN A 134 -9.00 -33.29 -18.86
C GLN A 134 -10.20 -32.75 -19.66
N GLY A 135 -10.09 -31.56 -20.25
CA GLY A 135 -11.15 -30.91 -21.02
C GLY A 135 -12.17 -30.15 -20.17
N ASP A 136 -11.98 -30.11 -18.84
CA ASP A 136 -12.79 -29.32 -17.91
C ASP A 136 -12.57 -27.81 -18.09
N LEU A 137 -11.41 -27.41 -18.63
CA LEU A 137 -11.09 -26.04 -19.01
C LEU A 137 -10.71 -25.99 -20.49
N THR A 138 -11.41 -25.17 -21.29
CA THR A 138 -11.03 -24.98 -22.70
C THR A 138 -9.84 -24.01 -22.83
N PRO A 139 -9.06 -24.07 -23.94
CA PRO A 139 -7.98 -23.10 -24.18
C PRO A 139 -8.44 -21.63 -24.16
N LYS A 140 -9.68 -21.37 -24.59
CA LYS A 140 -10.27 -20.03 -24.55
C LYS A 140 -10.58 -19.61 -23.12
N GLN A 141 -11.16 -20.49 -22.31
CA GLN A 141 -11.42 -20.22 -20.90
C GLN A 141 -10.12 -20.03 -20.10
N MET A 142 -9.07 -20.81 -20.40
CA MET A 142 -7.74 -20.58 -19.83
C MET A 142 -7.20 -19.19 -20.19
N SER A 143 -7.29 -18.82 -21.47
CA SER A 143 -6.81 -17.51 -21.93
C SER A 143 -7.60 -16.37 -21.28
N LEU A 144 -8.92 -16.55 -21.12
CA LEU A 144 -9.80 -15.63 -20.41
C LEU A 144 -9.38 -15.49 -18.94
N TRP A 145 -9.15 -16.61 -18.25
CA TRP A 145 -8.70 -16.66 -16.87
C TRP A 145 -7.36 -15.95 -16.65
N ILE A 146 -6.37 -16.22 -17.50
CA ILE A 146 -5.09 -15.50 -17.50
C ILE A 146 -5.33 -14.00 -17.71
N GLY A 147 -6.21 -13.63 -18.66
CA GLY A 147 -6.49 -12.25 -19.00
C GLY A 147 -7.05 -11.44 -17.82
N PHE A 148 -8.01 -12.01 -17.08
CA PHE A 148 -8.54 -11.39 -15.87
C PHE A 148 -7.49 -11.27 -14.77
N ARG A 149 -6.69 -12.32 -14.54
CA ARG A 149 -5.63 -12.29 -13.52
C ARG A 149 -4.59 -11.22 -13.79
N GLN A 150 -4.20 -11.03 -15.05
CA GLN A 150 -3.30 -9.94 -15.45
C GLN A 150 -3.93 -8.56 -15.27
N ALA A 151 -5.21 -8.41 -15.62
CA ALA A 151 -5.94 -7.17 -15.43
C ALA A 151 -6.07 -6.78 -13.94
N VAL A 152 -6.35 -7.76 -13.07
CA VAL A 152 -6.39 -7.60 -11.61
C VAL A 152 -5.01 -7.19 -11.09
N TYR A 153 -3.97 -7.95 -11.43
CA TYR A 153 -2.61 -7.71 -10.92
C TYR A 153 -2.11 -6.29 -11.21
N HIS A 154 -2.33 -5.79 -12.42
CA HIS A 154 -1.88 -4.45 -12.78
C HIS A 154 -2.61 -3.34 -12.02
N GLN A 155 -3.89 -3.52 -11.67
CA GLN A 155 -4.62 -2.57 -10.82
C GLN A 155 -4.25 -2.74 -9.34
N TRP A 156 -4.13 -3.98 -8.88
CA TRP A 156 -3.73 -4.34 -7.52
C TRP A 156 -2.36 -3.75 -7.15
N ARG A 157 -1.36 -3.90 -8.02
CA ARG A 157 0.01 -3.40 -7.80
C ARG A 157 0.05 -1.89 -7.53
N LYS A 158 -0.93 -1.13 -8.02
CA LYS A 158 -0.99 0.33 -7.86
C LYS A 158 -1.58 0.80 -6.53
N GLY A 159 -2.34 -0.04 -5.82
CA GLY A 159 -3.10 0.41 -4.64
C GLY A 159 -3.22 -0.58 -3.49
N GLY A 160 -2.85 -1.85 -3.69
CA GLY A 160 -3.08 -2.93 -2.73
C GLY A 160 -4.56 -3.22 -2.46
N GLY A 161 -4.89 -4.43 -2.01
CA GLY A 161 -6.26 -4.79 -1.61
C GLY A 161 -7.19 -5.26 -2.75
N VAL A 162 -8.49 -5.39 -2.47
CA VAL A 162 -9.44 -6.01 -3.42
C VAL A 162 -9.68 -5.09 -4.61
N VAL A 163 -9.36 -5.56 -5.82
CA VAL A 163 -9.65 -4.87 -7.07
C VAL A 163 -11.11 -5.09 -7.45
N ARG A 164 -11.85 -4.01 -7.74
CA ARG A 164 -13.25 -4.07 -8.16
C ARG A 164 -13.43 -3.29 -9.47
N ASN A 165 -14.48 -3.62 -10.22
CA ASN A 165 -14.91 -2.90 -11.43
C ASN A 165 -13.81 -2.79 -12.50
N ILE A 166 -13.17 -3.93 -12.83
CA ILE A 166 -12.16 -3.98 -13.89
C ILE A 166 -12.83 -3.68 -15.24
N PRO A 167 -12.36 -2.67 -16.01
CA PRO A 167 -12.91 -2.40 -17.32
C PRO A 167 -12.66 -3.58 -18.28
N ASN A 168 -13.69 -4.02 -19.00
CA ASN A 168 -13.62 -5.16 -19.92
C ASN A 168 -12.47 -5.06 -20.94
N TRP A 169 -12.15 -3.85 -21.41
CA TRP A 169 -11.07 -3.64 -22.38
C TRP A 169 -9.69 -4.01 -21.82
N VAL A 170 -9.48 -3.91 -20.50
CA VAL A 170 -8.24 -4.30 -19.83
C VAL A 170 -8.13 -5.83 -19.83
N ALA A 171 -9.20 -6.53 -19.47
CA ALA A 171 -9.23 -8.00 -19.50
C ALA A 171 -9.06 -8.54 -20.93
N ILE A 172 -9.75 -7.93 -21.92
CA ILE A 172 -9.64 -8.30 -23.34
C ILE A 172 -8.20 -8.17 -23.85
N ARG A 173 -7.47 -7.12 -23.44
CA ARG A 173 -6.07 -6.89 -23.85
C ARG A 173 -5.17 -8.08 -23.52
N PHE A 174 -5.42 -8.73 -22.39
CA PHE A 174 -4.60 -9.84 -21.91
C PHE A 174 -5.18 -11.22 -22.26
N ALA A 175 -6.47 -11.31 -22.56
CA ALA A 175 -7.15 -12.55 -22.92
C ALA A 175 -6.85 -13.03 -24.36
N MET A 176 -5.98 -12.35 -25.11
CA MET A 176 -5.49 -12.75 -26.44
C MET A 176 -6.60 -13.18 -27.41
N MET A 177 -7.77 -12.56 -27.32
CA MET A 177 -8.94 -12.89 -28.13
C MET A 177 -9.69 -11.64 -28.57
N SER A 178 -10.48 -11.79 -29.64
CA SER A 178 -11.31 -10.68 -30.12
C SER A 178 -12.39 -10.32 -29.09
N ARG A 179 -12.84 -9.06 -29.13
CA ARG A 179 -13.96 -8.58 -28.30
C ARG A 179 -15.21 -9.46 -28.43
N ALA A 180 -15.52 -9.93 -29.63
CA ALA A 180 -16.67 -10.79 -29.88
C ALA A 180 -16.50 -12.19 -29.25
N SER A 181 -15.31 -12.78 -29.34
CA SER A 181 -14.99 -14.05 -28.67
C SER A 181 -15.04 -13.90 -27.15
N PHE A 182 -14.49 -12.80 -26.62
CA PHE A 182 -14.50 -12.52 -25.19
C PHE A 182 -15.92 -12.50 -24.60
N PHE A 183 -16.83 -11.72 -25.20
CA PHE A 183 -18.20 -11.66 -24.70
C PHE A 183 -18.98 -12.96 -24.90
N ARG A 184 -18.59 -13.80 -25.86
CA ARG A 184 -19.15 -15.13 -26.02
C ARG A 184 -18.75 -16.06 -24.88
N GLU A 185 -17.49 -15.99 -24.44
CA GLU A 185 -16.97 -16.83 -23.36
C GLU A 185 -17.37 -16.35 -21.97
N VAL A 186 -17.46 -15.03 -21.74
CA VAL A 186 -17.94 -14.48 -20.47
C VAL A 186 -19.44 -14.77 -20.29
N GLY A 187 -20.21 -14.80 -21.37
CA GLY A 187 -21.62 -15.21 -21.35
C GLY A 187 -22.48 -14.43 -20.35
N ARG A 188 -23.61 -15.04 -19.94
CA ARG A 188 -24.47 -14.59 -18.83
C ARG A 188 -24.29 -15.45 -17.57
N GLN A 189 -23.24 -16.26 -17.53
CA GLN A 189 -23.01 -17.19 -16.43
C GLN A 189 -22.41 -16.45 -15.23
N ASP A 190 -22.80 -16.87 -14.03
CA ASP A 190 -22.21 -16.37 -12.79
C ASP A 190 -20.79 -16.94 -12.59
N ASP A 191 -20.55 -18.16 -13.11
CA ASP A 191 -19.25 -18.81 -13.15
C ASP A 191 -18.60 -18.67 -14.54
N ILE A 192 -17.39 -18.14 -14.57
CA ILE A 192 -16.61 -17.91 -15.78
C ILE A 192 -15.35 -18.77 -15.73
N ALA A 193 -14.89 -19.22 -16.92
CA ALA A 193 -13.70 -20.05 -17.07
C ALA A 193 -13.70 -21.30 -16.18
N ALA A 194 -14.74 -22.13 -16.32
CA ALA A 194 -14.92 -23.36 -15.54
C ALA A 194 -14.92 -23.12 -14.00
N GLY A 195 -15.52 -22.02 -13.56
CA GLY A 195 -15.61 -21.65 -12.14
C GLY A 195 -14.31 -21.08 -11.55
N MET A 196 -13.30 -20.83 -12.39
CA MET A 196 -12.05 -20.20 -11.93
C MET A 196 -12.18 -18.68 -11.74
N ILE A 197 -13.26 -18.08 -12.24
CA ILE A 197 -13.63 -16.68 -12.02
C ILE A 197 -15.09 -16.65 -11.59
N GLU A 198 -15.35 -16.01 -10.46
CA GLU A 198 -16.72 -15.85 -9.95
C GLU A 198 -17.17 -14.40 -10.17
N ARG A 199 -18.37 -14.23 -10.71
CA ARG A 199 -18.97 -12.90 -10.83
C ARG A 199 -19.61 -12.53 -9.51
N ILE A 200 -18.99 -11.60 -8.79
CA ILE A 200 -19.55 -11.08 -7.52
C ILE A 200 -20.84 -10.28 -7.81
N SER A 201 -21.99 -10.92 -7.58
CA SER A 201 -23.33 -10.32 -7.70
C SER A 201 -23.69 -9.59 -6.41
N GLU A 202 -23.60 -8.25 -6.44
CA GLU A 202 -23.77 -7.32 -5.32
C GLU A 202 -22.86 -7.55 -4.09
N PRO A 203 -22.39 -6.49 -3.44
CA PRO A 203 -21.43 -6.63 -2.35
C PRO A 203 -22.20 -7.10 -1.11
N ASP A 204 -22.14 -8.40 -0.80
CA ASP A 204 -22.52 -8.82 0.55
C ASP A 204 -21.64 -8.03 1.54
N ARG A 205 -22.30 -7.34 2.45
CA ARG A 205 -21.68 -6.32 3.33
C ARG A 205 -20.63 -6.93 4.26
N GLN A 206 -20.57 -8.26 4.37
CA GLN A 206 -19.63 -9.00 5.22
C GLN A 206 -18.23 -9.22 4.60
N PHE A 207 -18.02 -9.02 3.30
CA PHE A 207 -16.76 -9.36 2.62
C PHE A 207 -15.59 -8.36 2.80
N LYS A 208 -15.65 -7.46 3.79
CA LYS A 208 -14.59 -6.46 4.02
C LYS A 208 -13.71 -6.90 5.20
N ASN A 209 -12.41 -7.11 4.91
CA ASN A 209 -11.27 -7.09 5.84
C ASN A 209 -10.58 -8.42 6.19
N GLY A 210 -10.64 -9.45 5.35
CA GLY A 210 -9.73 -10.59 5.46
C GLY A 210 -8.40 -10.33 4.75
N ARG A 211 -7.25 -10.53 5.43
CA ARG A 211 -5.89 -10.49 4.83
C ARG A 211 -5.78 -11.39 3.57
N TRP A 212 -6.56 -12.47 3.55
CA TRP A 212 -6.72 -13.44 2.47
C TRP A 212 -7.26 -12.87 1.15
N TYR A 213 -8.02 -11.78 1.19
CA TYR A 213 -8.61 -11.14 -0.01
C TYR A 213 -7.71 -10.04 -0.58
N GLN A 214 -6.56 -9.76 0.03
CA GLN A 214 -5.59 -8.80 -0.49
C GLN A 214 -4.68 -9.41 -1.57
N ASN A 215 -4.95 -10.62 -2.06
CA ASN A 215 -4.12 -11.31 -3.05
C ASN A 215 -4.74 -11.20 -4.46
N ALA A 216 -3.94 -10.79 -5.44
CA ALA A 216 -4.32 -10.72 -6.85
C ALA A 216 -4.69 -12.08 -7.49
N ASN A 217 -4.46 -13.20 -6.77
CA ASN A 217 -4.84 -14.54 -7.19
C ASN A 217 -6.28 -14.93 -6.80
N ARG A 218 -7.01 -14.08 -6.06
CA ARG A 218 -8.44 -14.25 -5.76
C ARG A 218 -9.22 -13.14 -6.46
N TYR A 219 -10.11 -13.49 -7.39
CA TYR A 219 -10.94 -12.57 -8.18
C TYR A 219 -12.29 -13.17 -8.49
#